data_AF-A0A2M9ZDQ6-F1
#
_entry.id   AF-A0A2M9ZDQ6-F1
#
_cell.length_a   1.000
_cell.length_b   1.000
_cell.length_c   1.000
_cell.angle_alpha   90.00
_cell.angle_beta   90.00
_cell.angle_gamma   90.00
#
_symmetry.space_group_name_H-M   'P 1'
#
loop_
_entity.id
_entity.type
_entity.pdbx_description
1 polymer ?
#
loop_
_entity_poly.entity_id
_entity_poly.type
_entity_poly.pdbx_seq_one_letter_code
_entity_poly.pdbx_strand_id
1 'polypeptide(L)'
;MKILYSICILCIASPALYGVSNNRGSFYFELTYGEGLSYPNAKPYKYDPNAMNKENSYNNLDNSIGNYVWNTGTNDDKMASLYSFEHSPKPKIAGQNYSFLFEYVFRNGIGIGANVNSADFQGSNLTFSRDLVMLGVIAFDDIYGNGNLTQSELKNIQVLSPYYTYHQNDLLKMRTYGLNVAYHFLENSLFDPYIRFGLAYGNETTGNAKVIQSTASIGTRYIFGQNFYILMELSGNNYDGYSKATGKLGQYFGSKEGYAWTLMEYSGKIGAGIRL
;
A
#
# COMPACT_ATOMS: atom_id res chain seq x y z
N MET A 1 1.41 2.52 20.16
CA MET A 1 0.13 3.21 20.42
C MET A 1 0.21 4.39 21.41
N LYS A 2 1.39 4.95 21.75
CA LYS A 2 1.50 6.10 22.67
C LYS A 2 1.59 7.48 21.98
N ILE A 3 1.79 7.53 20.66
CA ILE A 3 1.97 8.78 19.91
C ILE A 3 0.62 9.43 19.52
N LEU A 4 -0.47 8.66 19.46
CA LEU A 4 -1.80 9.16 19.07
C LEU A 4 -2.45 10.11 20.09
N TYR A 5 -2.07 10.06 21.37
CA TYR A 5 -2.64 10.94 22.39
C TYR A 5 -2.00 12.33 22.44
N SER A 6 -0.87 12.55 21.75
CA SER A 6 -0.16 13.84 21.80
C SER A 6 -0.46 14.77 20.62
N ILE A 7 -1.25 14.35 19.62
CA ILE A 7 -1.54 15.15 18.42
C ILE A 7 -2.82 16.01 18.60
N CYS A 8 -3.64 15.76 19.62
CA CYS A 8 -4.89 16.50 19.85
C CYS A 8 -4.78 17.82 20.64
N ILE A 9 -3.59 18.33 20.97
CA ILE A 9 -3.43 19.53 21.85
C ILE A 9 -2.71 20.70 21.15
N LEU A 10 -2.71 20.77 19.81
CA LEU A 10 -2.16 21.92 19.08
C LEU A 10 -3.20 22.73 18.27
N CYS A 11 -4.48 22.56 18.58
CA CYS A 11 -5.58 23.25 17.90
C CYS A 11 -6.36 24.26 18.77
N ILE A 12 -5.90 24.60 19.98
CA ILE A 12 -6.65 25.53 20.84
C ILE A 12 -5.70 26.59 21.42
N ALA A 13 -6.03 27.86 21.14
CA ALA A 13 -5.39 29.09 21.62
C ALA A 13 -4.12 29.56 20.89
N SER A 14 -4.27 29.94 19.62
CA SER A 14 -3.50 31.08 19.10
C SER A 14 -4.47 32.19 18.67
N PRO A 15 -4.37 33.43 19.18
CA PRO A 15 -5.17 34.56 18.73
C PRO A 15 -4.85 35.02 17.29
N ALA A 16 -3.98 34.30 16.57
CA ALA A 16 -3.54 34.61 15.22
C ALA A 16 -4.49 34.15 14.09
N LEU A 17 -5.78 33.89 14.38
CA LEU A 17 -6.78 33.59 13.35
C LEU A 17 -7.03 34.75 12.37
N TYR A 18 -6.55 35.95 12.70
CA TYR A 18 -6.63 37.14 11.86
C TYR A 18 -5.23 37.73 11.63
N GLY A 19 -4.78 37.75 10.37
CA GLY A 19 -3.46 38.27 10.01
C GLY A 19 -3.20 38.40 8.50
N VAL A 20 -3.46 39.61 7.98
CA VAL A 20 -2.84 40.45 6.92
C VAL A 20 -2.29 39.85 5.59
N SER A 21 -1.97 38.56 5.46
CA SER A 21 -1.46 38.03 4.18
C SER A 21 -2.55 37.34 3.37
N ASN A 22 -2.81 37.84 2.16
CA ASN A 22 -3.65 37.13 1.20
C ASN A 22 -2.87 35.90 0.70
N ASN A 23 -3.36 34.71 1.07
CA ASN A 23 -2.77 33.43 0.64
C ASN A 23 -3.04 33.14 -0.84
N ARG A 24 -3.95 33.88 -1.46
CA ARG A 24 -4.39 33.63 -2.81
C ARG A 24 -3.61 34.47 -3.81
N GLY A 25 -3.51 33.93 -5.02
CA GLY A 25 -2.65 34.44 -6.08
C GLY A 25 -1.17 34.06 -5.90
N SER A 26 -0.89 33.04 -5.09
CA SER A 26 0.47 32.62 -4.73
C SER A 26 0.81 31.22 -5.22
N PHE A 27 2.10 30.98 -5.36
CA PHE A 27 2.65 29.65 -5.64
C PHE A 27 3.06 28.96 -4.34
N TYR A 28 2.83 27.65 -4.29
CA TYR A 28 3.10 26.79 -3.15
C TYR A 28 3.99 25.64 -3.59
N PHE A 29 5.09 25.44 -2.87
CA PHE A 29 6.00 24.31 -3.05
C PHE A 29 5.98 23.48 -1.77
N GLU A 30 5.60 22.20 -1.85
CA GLU A 30 5.49 21.31 -0.69
C GLU A 30 6.40 20.10 -0.82
N LEU A 31 6.98 19.71 0.30
CA LEU A 31 7.55 18.40 0.53
C LEU A 31 6.78 17.72 1.66
N THR A 32 6.28 16.52 1.40
CA THR A 32 5.50 15.76 2.36
C THR A 32 6.03 14.34 2.51
N TYR A 33 6.05 13.86 3.75
CA TYR A 33 6.22 12.46 4.10
C TYR A 33 4.92 11.94 4.70
N GLY A 34 4.55 10.70 4.41
CA GLY A 34 3.41 10.07 5.03
C GLY A 34 3.57 8.58 5.23
N GLU A 35 2.74 8.06 6.12
CA GLU A 35 2.64 6.65 6.43
C GLU A 35 1.21 6.18 6.19
N GLY A 36 1.05 5.02 5.59
CA GLY A 36 -0.27 4.42 5.42
C GLY A 36 -0.78 3.86 6.75
N LEU A 37 -1.94 4.35 7.15
CA LEU A 37 -2.68 4.00 8.36
C LEU A 37 -3.50 2.72 8.17
N SER A 38 -3.99 2.48 6.95
CA SER A 38 -4.81 1.31 6.62
C SER A 38 -4.77 0.97 5.12
N TYR A 39 -4.91 -0.31 4.81
CA TYR A 39 -4.87 -0.87 3.45
C TYR A 39 -6.09 -1.74 3.20
N PRO A 40 -7.29 -1.14 3.06
CA PRO A 40 -8.51 -1.91 2.88
C PRO A 40 -8.42 -2.75 1.60
N ASN A 41 -8.93 -3.99 1.67
CA ASN A 41 -8.98 -4.91 0.53
C ASN A 41 -7.62 -5.21 -0.12
N ALA A 42 -6.50 -4.98 0.58
CA ALA A 42 -5.19 -5.29 0.04
C ALA A 42 -4.98 -6.80 -0.05
N LYS A 43 -4.51 -7.26 -1.22
CA LYS A 43 -4.36 -8.68 -1.53
C LYS A 43 -2.91 -8.98 -1.92
N PRO A 44 -2.00 -9.24 -0.96
CA PRO A 44 -0.58 -9.40 -1.24
C PRO A 44 -0.22 -10.41 -2.34
N TYR A 45 -0.97 -11.50 -2.46
CA TYR A 45 -0.80 -12.51 -3.52
C TYR A 45 -0.99 -11.99 -4.95
N LYS A 46 -1.58 -10.79 -5.11
CA LYS A 46 -1.69 -10.13 -6.42
C LYS A 46 -0.43 -9.34 -6.80
N TYR A 47 0.41 -9.01 -5.82
CA TYR A 47 1.63 -8.22 -6.01
C TYR A 47 2.87 -9.13 -5.95
N ASP A 48 2.83 -10.15 -5.09
CA ASP A 48 3.85 -11.19 -4.99
C ASP A 48 3.27 -12.53 -5.48
N PRO A 49 3.73 -13.07 -6.63
CA PRO A 49 3.22 -14.32 -7.18
C PRO A 49 3.54 -15.54 -6.31
N ASN A 50 4.50 -15.43 -5.38
CA ASN A 50 4.85 -16.50 -4.47
C ASN A 50 3.97 -16.50 -3.21
N ALA A 51 3.33 -15.37 -2.91
CA ALA A 51 2.48 -15.25 -1.74
C ALA A 51 1.18 -16.06 -1.93
N MET A 52 0.88 -16.89 -0.95
CA MET A 52 -0.31 -17.71 -0.88
C MET A 52 -1.56 -16.83 -0.80
N ASN A 53 -2.56 -17.18 -1.59
CA ASN A 53 -3.88 -16.61 -1.41
C ASN A 53 -4.44 -17.05 -0.05
N LYS A 54 -4.57 -16.11 0.90
CA LYS A 54 -5.16 -16.34 2.23
C LYS A 54 -6.62 -15.86 2.33
N GLU A 55 -7.27 -15.64 1.19
CA GLU A 55 -8.69 -15.27 1.16
C GLU A 55 -9.57 -16.50 1.39
N ASN A 56 -10.62 -16.31 2.19
CA ASN A 56 -11.62 -17.33 2.41
C ASN A 56 -12.58 -17.35 1.20
N SER A 57 -12.32 -18.24 0.25
CA SER A 57 -13.17 -18.44 -0.93
C SER A 57 -13.18 -19.91 -1.33
N TYR A 58 -14.29 -20.36 -1.92
CA TYR A 58 -14.48 -21.73 -2.38
C TYR A 58 -13.40 -22.19 -3.37
N ASN A 59 -12.88 -21.26 -4.18
CA ASN A 59 -11.84 -21.54 -5.18
C ASN A 59 -10.42 -21.55 -4.60
N ASN A 60 -10.28 -21.48 -3.27
CA ASN A 60 -8.98 -21.44 -2.59
C ASN A 60 -8.74 -22.68 -1.71
N LEU A 61 -9.50 -23.76 -1.97
CA LEU A 61 -9.42 -25.00 -1.22
C LEU A 61 -8.01 -25.60 -1.23
N ASP A 62 -7.32 -25.52 -2.37
CA ASP A 62 -5.95 -26.01 -2.54
C ASP A 62 -4.96 -25.31 -1.61
N ASN A 63 -5.10 -24.00 -1.39
CA ASN A 63 -4.27 -23.27 -0.42
C ASN A 63 -4.78 -23.47 1.02
N SER A 64 -6.06 -23.76 1.21
CA SER A 64 -6.63 -23.96 2.55
C SER A 64 -6.28 -25.32 3.15
N ILE A 65 -6.24 -26.39 2.36
CA ILE A 65 -5.95 -27.75 2.82
C ILE A 65 -4.57 -28.22 2.35
N GLY A 66 -4.15 -27.87 1.14
CA GLY A 66 -2.94 -28.40 0.50
C GLY A 66 -3.21 -29.69 -0.27
N ASN A 67 -2.55 -29.85 -1.42
CA ASN A 67 -2.81 -30.97 -2.32
C ASN A 67 -2.41 -32.33 -1.72
N TYR A 68 -1.35 -32.39 -0.91
CA TYR A 68 -0.87 -33.64 -0.33
C TYR A 68 -1.80 -34.13 0.79
N VAL A 69 -2.19 -33.24 1.70
CA VAL A 69 -3.15 -33.53 2.78
C VAL A 69 -4.54 -33.83 2.23
N TRP A 70 -4.95 -33.17 1.13
CA TRP A 70 -6.22 -33.47 0.47
C TRP A 70 -6.30 -34.94 0.00
N ASN A 71 -5.24 -35.42 -0.65
CA ASN A 71 -5.20 -36.73 -1.30
C ASN A 71 -4.79 -37.88 -0.36
N THR A 72 -3.94 -37.61 0.64
CA THR A 72 -3.34 -38.66 1.49
C THR A 72 -3.67 -38.51 2.99
N GLY A 73 -4.25 -37.38 3.39
CA GLY A 73 -4.59 -37.08 4.77
C GLY A 73 -5.92 -37.68 5.22
N THR A 74 -6.02 -37.92 6.53
CA THR A 74 -7.26 -38.25 7.23
C THR A 74 -8.17 -37.03 7.34
N ASN A 75 -9.40 -37.23 7.82
CA ASN A 75 -10.31 -36.10 8.10
C ASN A 75 -9.71 -35.16 9.16
N ASP A 76 -9.01 -35.70 10.16
CA ASP A 76 -8.36 -34.90 11.20
C ASP A 76 -7.23 -34.04 10.62
N ASP A 77 -6.43 -34.59 9.69
CA ASP A 77 -5.37 -33.83 9.00
C ASP A 77 -5.98 -32.67 8.19
N LYS A 78 -7.10 -32.91 7.49
CA LYS A 78 -7.81 -31.89 6.71
C LYS A 78 -8.37 -30.78 7.61
N MET A 79 -8.97 -31.15 8.74
CA MET A 79 -9.46 -30.20 9.74
C MET A 79 -8.33 -29.38 10.35
N ALA A 80 -7.21 -30.02 10.70
CA ALA A 80 -6.02 -29.33 11.22
C ALA A 80 -5.45 -28.34 10.18
N SER A 81 -5.48 -28.71 8.90
CA SER A 81 -5.05 -27.83 7.81
C SER A 81 -5.95 -26.61 7.63
N LEU A 82 -7.28 -26.80 7.66
CA LEU A 82 -8.22 -25.68 7.63
C LEU A 82 -8.04 -24.77 8.85
N TYR A 83 -7.90 -25.37 10.03
CA TYR A 83 -7.66 -24.63 11.27
C TYR A 83 -6.38 -23.79 11.17
N SER A 84 -5.27 -24.35 10.69
CA SER A 84 -4.02 -23.60 10.52
C SER A 84 -4.13 -22.49 9.48
N PHE A 85 -4.87 -22.70 8.39
CA PHE A 85 -5.13 -21.66 7.39
C PHE A 85 -5.86 -20.47 8.00
N GLU A 86 -6.92 -20.75 8.75
CA GLU A 86 -7.76 -19.73 9.39
C GLU A 86 -7.02 -18.96 10.48
N HIS A 87 -6.24 -19.67 11.31
CA HIS A 87 -5.58 -19.12 12.51
C HIS A 87 -4.13 -18.66 12.27
N SER A 88 -3.56 -18.90 11.08
CA SER A 88 -2.23 -18.39 10.75
C SER A 88 -2.19 -16.85 10.68
N PRO A 89 -1.01 -16.24 10.90
CA PRO A 89 -0.84 -14.80 10.74
C PRO A 89 -1.34 -14.34 9.37
N LYS A 90 -2.23 -13.35 9.37
CA LYS A 90 -2.75 -12.75 8.14
C LYS A 90 -1.71 -11.81 7.54
N PRO A 91 -1.61 -11.75 6.20
CA PRO A 91 -0.70 -10.84 5.52
C PRO A 91 -0.99 -9.39 5.93
N LYS A 92 0.06 -8.60 6.10
CA LYS A 92 -0.04 -7.18 6.43
C LYS A 92 0.81 -6.38 5.45
N ILE A 93 0.28 -5.24 5.03
CA ILE A 93 1.00 -4.25 4.25
C ILE A 93 1.27 -3.06 5.15
N ALA A 94 2.47 -2.50 5.02
CA ALA A 94 2.81 -1.18 5.51
C ALA A 94 3.46 -0.40 4.37
N GLY A 95 3.47 0.92 4.47
CA GLY A 95 3.73 1.77 3.32
C GLY A 95 4.07 3.18 3.74
N GLN A 96 4.96 3.78 2.96
CA GLN A 96 5.50 5.12 3.14
C GLN A 96 5.41 5.88 1.84
N ASN A 97 5.01 7.14 1.93
CA ASN A 97 4.81 8.00 0.78
C ASN A 97 5.64 9.28 0.92
N TYR A 98 6.32 9.64 -0.16
CA TYR A 98 7.02 10.91 -0.31
C TYR A 98 6.39 11.65 -1.49
N SER A 99 6.12 12.94 -1.32
CA SER A 99 5.57 13.76 -2.39
C SER A 99 6.24 15.12 -2.43
N PHE A 100 6.57 15.55 -3.65
CA PHE A 100 6.88 16.93 -3.98
C PHE A 100 5.70 17.50 -4.77
N LEU A 101 5.15 18.62 -4.32
CA LEU A 101 4.07 19.34 -4.98
C LEU A 101 4.49 20.74 -5.36
N PHE A 102 4.07 21.17 -6.55
CA PHE A 102 3.96 22.56 -6.94
C PHE A 102 2.48 22.89 -7.19
N GLU A 103 1.95 23.95 -6.58
CA GLU A 103 0.55 24.36 -6.71
C GLU A 103 0.44 25.88 -6.86
N TYR A 104 -0.46 26.35 -7.70
CA TYR A 104 -0.87 27.75 -7.75
C TYR A 104 -2.29 27.90 -7.24
N VAL A 105 -2.51 28.77 -6.26
CA VAL A 105 -3.83 29.04 -5.68
C VAL A 105 -4.36 30.35 -6.23
N PHE A 106 -5.45 30.31 -6.99
CA PHE A 106 -6.12 31.47 -7.55
C PHE A 106 -6.85 32.29 -6.48
N ARG A 107 -7.17 33.55 -6.81
CA ARG A 107 -7.92 34.48 -5.93
C ARG A 107 -9.29 33.98 -5.47
N ASN A 108 -9.87 33.01 -6.16
CA ASN A 108 -11.13 32.36 -5.77
C ASN A 108 -10.93 31.13 -4.85
N GLY A 109 -9.69 30.82 -4.46
CA GLY A 109 -9.35 29.69 -3.58
C GLY A 109 -9.12 28.37 -4.32
N ILE A 110 -9.37 28.30 -5.63
CA ILE A 110 -9.06 27.10 -6.41
C ILE A 110 -7.53 26.98 -6.53
N GLY A 111 -6.99 25.80 -6.23
CA GLY A 111 -5.61 25.43 -6.46
C GLY A 111 -5.48 24.52 -7.68
N ILE A 112 -4.46 24.71 -8.50
CA ILE A 112 -4.06 23.73 -9.53
C ILE A 112 -2.59 23.42 -9.31
N GLY A 113 -2.26 22.14 -9.20
CA GLY A 113 -0.90 21.70 -8.94
C GLY A 113 -0.47 20.49 -9.74
N ALA A 114 0.84 20.28 -9.73
CA ALA A 114 1.51 19.11 -10.26
C ALA A 114 2.37 18.49 -9.16
N ASN A 115 2.38 17.17 -9.06
CA ASN A 115 3.16 16.45 -8.06
C ASN A 115 4.00 15.30 -8.64
N VAL A 116 5.00 14.94 -7.87
CA VAL A 116 5.77 13.70 -8.03
C VAL A 116 5.64 12.94 -6.72
N ASN A 117 5.08 11.74 -6.78
CA ASN A 117 4.92 10.86 -5.62
C ASN A 117 5.84 9.65 -5.76
N SER A 118 6.41 9.24 -4.64
CA SER A 118 7.07 7.95 -4.45
C SER A 118 6.31 7.21 -3.35
N ALA A 119 5.88 5.98 -3.63
CA ALA A 119 5.14 5.16 -2.68
C ALA A 119 5.84 3.80 -2.56
N ASP A 120 6.32 3.48 -1.36
CA ASP A 120 7.05 2.25 -1.06
C ASP A 120 6.22 1.42 -0.08
N PHE A 121 5.91 0.18 -0.46
CA PHE A 121 5.13 -0.76 0.33
C PHE A 121 5.93 -2.00 0.65
N GLN A 122 5.79 -2.45 1.89
CA GLN A 122 6.40 -3.65 2.44
C GLN A 122 5.31 -4.63 2.89
N GLY A 123 5.55 -5.92 2.66
CA GLY A 123 4.69 -7.02 3.08
C GLY A 123 5.27 -7.76 4.28
N SER A 124 4.45 -8.07 5.26
CA SER A 124 4.81 -8.93 6.40
C SER A 124 3.76 -10.01 6.58
N ASN A 125 4.14 -11.11 7.25
CA ASN A 125 3.30 -12.30 7.38
C ASN A 125 2.86 -12.89 6.03
N LEU A 126 3.69 -12.70 4.99
CA LEU A 126 3.50 -13.36 3.70
C LEU A 126 3.84 -14.84 3.88
N THR A 127 3.20 -15.73 3.14
CA THR A 127 3.44 -17.17 3.23
C THR A 127 3.52 -17.71 1.82
N PHE A 128 4.44 -18.62 1.54
CA PHE A 128 4.46 -19.34 0.27
C PHE A 128 3.23 -20.26 0.15
N SER A 129 2.86 -20.64 -1.08
CA SER A 129 1.85 -21.67 -1.27
C SER A 129 2.28 -22.97 -0.59
N ARG A 130 1.31 -23.73 -0.07
CA ARG A 130 1.60 -24.94 0.73
C ARG A 130 2.42 -25.97 -0.03
N ASP A 131 2.17 -26.10 -1.33
CA ASP A 131 2.89 -27.05 -2.19
C ASP A 131 4.33 -26.59 -2.45
N LEU A 132 4.56 -25.28 -2.63
CA LEU A 132 5.91 -24.75 -2.80
C LEU A 132 6.76 -24.98 -1.54
N VAL A 133 6.17 -24.77 -0.35
CA VAL A 133 6.84 -25.07 0.93
C VAL A 133 7.21 -26.55 0.99
N MET A 134 6.25 -27.45 0.72
CA MET A 134 6.49 -28.88 0.81
C MET A 134 7.60 -29.32 -0.17
N LEU A 135 7.56 -28.86 -1.42
CA LEU A 135 8.62 -29.14 -2.41
C LEU A 135 9.97 -28.60 -1.97
N GLY A 136 10.01 -27.38 -1.39
CA GLY A 136 11.23 -26.79 -0.85
C GLY A 136 11.82 -27.61 0.29
N VAL A 137 10.99 -28.14 1.19
CA VAL A 137 11.44 -28.98 2.31
C VAL A 137 11.95 -30.33 1.82
N ILE A 138 11.27 -30.97 0.86
CA ILE A 138 11.74 -32.22 0.23
C ILE A 138 13.11 -32.00 -0.41
N ALA A 139 13.24 -30.96 -1.24
CA ALA A 139 14.50 -30.65 -1.91
C ALA A 139 15.64 -30.34 -0.90
N PHE A 140 15.32 -29.68 0.22
CA PHE A 140 16.30 -29.40 1.26
C PHE A 140 16.74 -30.67 2.02
N ASP A 141 15.81 -31.57 2.36
CA ASP A 141 16.12 -32.87 3.00
C ASP A 141 16.93 -33.79 2.08
N ASP A 142 16.67 -33.75 0.77
CA ASP A 142 17.45 -34.52 -0.22
C ASP A 142 18.91 -34.03 -0.34
N ILE A 143 19.15 -32.72 -0.20
CA ILE A 143 20.49 -32.14 -0.35
C ILE A 143 21.29 -32.20 0.95
N TYR A 144 20.66 -31.91 2.09
CA TYR A 144 21.34 -31.69 3.37
C TYR A 144 20.88 -32.62 4.49
N GLY A 145 19.78 -33.34 4.30
CA GLY A 145 19.19 -34.22 5.28
C GLY A 145 19.42 -35.70 4.96
N ASN A 146 18.43 -36.51 5.31
CA ASN A 146 18.50 -37.96 5.16
C ASN A 146 17.75 -38.47 3.92
N GLY A 147 17.11 -37.58 3.15
CA GLY A 147 16.31 -37.90 1.97
C GLY A 147 15.15 -38.87 2.24
N ASN A 148 14.60 -38.86 3.46
CA ASN A 148 13.72 -39.91 3.97
C ASN A 148 12.59 -39.37 4.86
N LEU A 149 11.95 -38.27 4.44
CA LEU A 149 10.75 -37.75 5.11
C LEU A 149 9.61 -38.77 5.07
N THR A 150 9.04 -39.07 6.23
CA THR A 150 7.86 -39.93 6.37
C THR A 150 6.60 -39.22 5.87
N GLN A 151 5.57 -40.00 5.54
CA GLN A 151 4.28 -39.42 5.14
C GLN A 151 3.68 -38.50 6.21
N SER A 152 3.83 -38.86 7.49
CA SER A 152 3.34 -38.05 8.61
C SER A 152 4.08 -36.71 8.70
N GLU A 153 5.39 -36.70 8.46
CA GLU A 153 6.19 -35.46 8.43
C GLU A 153 5.77 -34.57 7.27
N LEU A 154 5.59 -35.12 6.06
CA LEU A 154 5.11 -34.37 4.90
C LEU A 154 3.72 -33.76 5.12
N LYS A 155 2.79 -34.50 5.75
CA LYS A 155 1.48 -33.97 6.15
C LYS A 155 1.63 -32.82 7.14
N ASN A 156 2.43 -33.00 8.19
CA ASN A 156 2.64 -31.96 9.21
C ASN A 156 3.27 -30.69 8.62
N ILE A 157 4.27 -30.83 7.73
CA ILE A 157 4.87 -29.70 7.02
C ILE A 157 3.80 -28.95 6.23
N GLN A 158 2.98 -29.66 5.46
CA GLN A 158 1.95 -29.02 4.65
C GLN A 158 0.85 -28.40 5.52
N VAL A 159 0.43 -29.03 6.62
CA VAL A 159 -0.53 -28.49 7.59
C VAL A 159 0.00 -27.21 8.24
N LEU A 160 1.27 -27.18 8.63
CA LEU A 160 1.88 -26.05 9.34
C LEU A 160 2.41 -24.96 8.42
N SER A 161 2.49 -25.20 7.10
CA SER A 161 3.05 -24.26 6.14
C SER A 161 2.49 -22.83 6.21
N PRO A 162 1.20 -22.56 6.55
CA PRO A 162 0.69 -21.20 6.69
C PRO A 162 1.37 -20.36 7.78
N TYR A 163 2.04 -21.01 8.74
CA TYR A 163 2.80 -20.36 9.80
C TYR A 163 4.25 -20.03 9.39
N TYR A 164 4.76 -20.61 8.30
CA TYR A 164 6.06 -20.22 7.75
C TYR A 164 5.90 -18.92 6.99
N THR A 165 6.11 -17.83 7.71
CA THR A 165 5.97 -16.50 7.19
C THR A 165 7.31 -15.87 6.79
N TYR A 166 7.27 -14.99 5.81
CA TYR A 166 8.39 -14.14 5.43
C TYR A 166 7.98 -12.67 5.36
N HIS A 167 9.01 -11.84 5.28
CA HIS A 167 8.91 -10.41 5.11
C HIS A 167 9.50 -10.01 3.76
N GLN A 168 8.86 -9.06 3.08
CA GLN A 168 9.34 -8.49 1.83
C GLN A 168 9.30 -6.97 1.94
N ASN A 169 10.48 -6.36 2.02
CA ASN A 169 10.63 -4.91 2.10
C ASN A 169 10.19 -4.21 0.81
N ASP A 170 10.39 -4.89 -0.33
CA ASP A 170 10.16 -4.33 -1.65
C ASP A 170 8.93 -5.01 -2.28
N LEU A 171 7.79 -4.97 -1.57
CA LEU A 171 6.55 -5.59 -2.06
C LEU A 171 6.04 -4.84 -3.29
N LEU A 172 5.95 -3.52 -3.19
CA LEU A 172 5.65 -2.62 -4.30
C LEU A 172 6.44 -1.33 -4.11
N LYS A 173 7.02 -0.81 -5.17
CA LYS A 173 7.62 0.52 -5.19
C LYS A 173 7.07 1.25 -6.40
N MET A 174 6.55 2.45 -6.20
CA MET A 174 5.86 3.18 -7.26
C MET A 174 6.39 4.59 -7.34
N ARG A 175 6.52 5.09 -8.57
CA ARG A 175 6.79 6.50 -8.82
C ARG A 175 5.79 7.04 -9.82
N THR A 176 5.03 8.06 -9.41
CA THR A 176 3.95 8.64 -10.20
C THR A 176 4.11 10.14 -10.35
N TYR A 177 3.65 10.66 -11.49
CA TYR A 177 3.60 12.08 -11.80
C TYR A 177 2.15 12.46 -12.02
N GLY A 178 1.68 13.48 -11.33
CA GLY A 178 0.26 13.79 -11.29
C GLY A 178 -0.08 15.25 -11.36
N LEU A 179 -1.37 15.48 -11.57
CA LEU A 179 -2.02 16.76 -11.46
C LEU A 179 -3.05 16.70 -10.35
N ASN A 180 -3.27 17.83 -9.70
CA ASN A 180 -4.29 17.96 -8.68
C ASN A 180 -5.02 19.29 -8.77
N VAL A 181 -6.23 19.27 -8.24
CA VAL A 181 -7.06 20.44 -8.03
C VAL A 181 -7.39 20.50 -6.54
N ALA A 182 -7.21 21.66 -5.96
CA ALA A 182 -7.51 21.91 -4.55
C ALA A 182 -8.52 23.05 -4.39
N TYR A 183 -9.13 23.12 -3.23
CA TYR A 183 -9.90 24.29 -2.81
C TYR A 183 -9.49 24.70 -1.40
N HIS A 184 -9.09 25.97 -1.28
CA HIS A 184 -8.59 26.61 -0.07
C HIS A 184 -9.68 27.49 0.53
N PHE A 185 -10.12 27.14 1.74
CA PHE A 185 -11.32 27.75 2.33
C PHE A 185 -11.06 29.17 2.88
N LEU A 186 -9.86 29.43 3.42
CA LEU A 186 -9.58 30.65 4.18
C LEU A 186 -8.58 31.56 3.46
N GLU A 187 -9.08 32.70 2.96
CA GLU A 187 -8.31 33.64 2.13
C GLU A 187 -7.23 34.43 2.92
N ASN A 188 -7.59 34.89 4.13
CA ASN A 188 -6.81 35.85 4.91
C ASN A 188 -6.46 35.29 6.30
N SER A 189 -6.08 34.02 6.36
CA SER A 189 -5.72 33.34 7.60
C SER A 189 -4.38 32.64 7.48
N LEU A 190 -3.60 32.62 8.55
CA LEU A 190 -2.39 31.80 8.62
C LEU A 190 -2.72 30.30 8.67
N PHE A 191 -3.96 29.96 9.03
CA PHE A 191 -4.50 28.61 8.97
C PHE A 191 -5.26 28.45 7.66
N ASP A 192 -4.78 27.57 6.78
CA ASP A 192 -5.33 27.37 5.45
C ASP A 192 -5.76 25.91 5.27
N PRO A 193 -7.00 25.55 5.67
CA PRO A 193 -7.56 24.23 5.41
C PRO A 193 -7.91 24.12 3.92
N TYR A 194 -7.76 22.91 3.39
CA TYR A 194 -8.04 22.61 2.00
C TYR A 194 -8.54 21.18 1.80
N ILE A 195 -9.24 20.98 0.68
CA ILE A 195 -9.49 19.66 0.09
C ILE A 195 -8.75 19.59 -1.24
N ARG A 196 -8.25 18.40 -1.60
CA ARG A 196 -7.50 18.20 -2.83
C ARG A 196 -7.87 16.87 -3.47
N PHE A 197 -8.00 16.88 -4.79
CA PHE A 197 -8.21 15.71 -5.63
C PHE A 197 -7.10 15.62 -6.66
N GLY A 198 -6.60 14.43 -6.91
CA GLY A 198 -5.48 14.23 -7.81
C GLY A 198 -5.61 12.97 -8.65
N LEU A 199 -5.01 13.03 -9.83
CA LEU A 199 -4.76 11.90 -10.71
C LEU A 199 -3.28 11.89 -11.07
N ALA A 200 -2.64 10.73 -10.95
CA ALA A 200 -1.25 10.55 -11.32
C ALA A 200 -1.05 9.29 -12.16
N TYR A 201 -0.02 9.32 -12.99
CA TYR A 201 0.38 8.20 -13.82
C TYR A 201 1.87 7.92 -13.60
N GLY A 202 2.24 6.66 -13.58
CA GLY A 202 3.59 6.26 -13.29
C GLY A 202 3.86 4.79 -13.54
N ASN A 203 4.93 4.30 -12.93
CA ASN A 203 5.31 2.91 -13.02
C ASN A 203 5.62 2.35 -11.63
N GLU A 204 5.41 1.04 -11.52
CA GLU A 204 5.87 0.21 -10.44
C GLU A 204 7.27 -0.35 -10.78
N THR A 205 8.23 -0.17 -9.88
CA THR A 205 9.65 -0.47 -10.13
C THR A 205 9.98 -1.96 -10.01
N THR A 206 9.20 -2.74 -9.25
CA THR A 206 9.49 -4.15 -8.97
C THR A 206 8.91 -5.08 -10.03
N GLY A 207 7.63 -4.90 -10.37
CA GLY A 207 6.86 -5.72 -11.31
C GLY A 207 6.72 -5.14 -12.72
N ASN A 208 7.27 -3.96 -12.99
CA ASN A 208 7.14 -3.22 -14.27
C ASN A 208 5.69 -2.95 -14.69
N ALA A 209 4.77 -2.85 -13.75
CA ALA A 209 3.39 -2.45 -14.03
C ALA A 209 3.31 -0.93 -14.26
N LYS A 210 2.42 -0.50 -15.17
CA LYS A 210 1.98 0.88 -15.22
C LYS A 210 0.99 1.14 -14.10
N VAL A 211 1.10 2.29 -13.45
CA VAL A 211 0.26 2.63 -12.30
C VAL A 211 -0.54 3.87 -12.62
N ILE A 212 -1.86 3.78 -12.42
CA ILE A 212 -2.75 4.93 -12.34
C ILE A 212 -3.09 5.13 -10.87
N GLN A 213 -2.84 6.33 -10.36
CA GLN A 213 -3.19 6.71 -9.00
C GLN A 213 -4.32 7.73 -9.02
N SER A 214 -5.34 7.50 -8.21
CA SER A 214 -6.32 8.54 -7.85
C SER A 214 -6.22 8.85 -6.37
N THR A 215 -6.27 10.14 -6.03
CA THR A 215 -6.13 10.63 -4.65
C THR A 215 -7.25 11.59 -4.30
N ALA A 216 -7.76 11.46 -3.08
CA ALA A 216 -8.58 12.47 -2.43
C ALA A 216 -7.99 12.75 -1.05
N SER A 217 -7.82 14.02 -0.70
CA SER A 217 -7.24 14.42 0.57
C SER A 217 -7.92 15.64 1.20
N ILE A 218 -7.81 15.69 2.52
CA ILE A 218 -8.15 16.85 3.34
C ILE A 218 -6.92 17.19 4.16
N GLY A 219 -6.57 18.47 4.17
CA GLY A 219 -5.38 18.93 4.85
C GLY A 219 -5.51 20.35 5.34
N THR A 220 -4.46 20.79 6.00
CA THR A 220 -4.33 22.18 6.41
C THR A 220 -2.87 22.58 6.40
N ARG A 221 -2.64 23.85 6.08
CA ARG A 221 -1.34 24.52 6.25
C ARG A 221 -1.41 25.45 7.45
N TYR A 222 -0.28 25.64 8.10
CA TYR A 222 -0.06 26.71 9.05
C TYR A 222 1.14 27.54 8.61
N ILE A 223 0.88 28.79 8.23
CA ILE A 223 1.84 29.71 7.62
C ILE A 223 2.56 30.50 8.71
N PHE A 224 3.89 30.45 8.67
CA PHE A 224 4.79 31.22 9.53
C PHE A 224 5.39 32.38 8.75
N GLY A 225 5.13 33.60 9.21
CA GLY A 225 5.65 34.80 8.56
C GLY A 225 5.10 34.96 7.14
N GLN A 226 5.98 35.23 6.17
CA GLN A 226 5.57 35.57 4.80
C GLN A 226 5.64 34.42 3.80
N ASN A 227 6.43 33.37 4.05
CA ASN A 227 6.74 32.38 3.01
C ASN A 227 6.75 30.94 3.51
N PHE A 228 7.14 30.65 4.75
CA PHE A 228 7.28 29.27 5.20
C PHE A 228 5.97 28.74 5.81
N TYR A 229 5.67 27.45 5.63
CA TYR A 229 4.56 26.80 6.31
C TYR A 229 4.85 25.33 6.60
N ILE A 230 4.15 24.80 7.61
CA ILE A 230 4.01 23.36 7.81
C ILE A 230 2.60 22.93 7.40
N LEU A 231 2.44 21.66 7.11
CA LEU A 231 1.14 21.09 6.74
C LEU A 231 0.94 19.69 7.31
N MET A 232 -0.33 19.33 7.44
CA MET A 232 -0.77 17.98 7.70
C MET A 232 -1.90 17.62 6.73
N GLU A 233 -1.93 16.38 6.26
CA GLU A 233 -2.91 15.91 5.29
C GLU A 233 -3.33 14.47 5.62
N LEU A 234 -4.62 14.17 5.53
CA LEU A 234 -5.14 12.81 5.44
C LEU A 234 -5.53 12.54 4.00
N SER A 235 -5.07 11.42 3.44
CA SER A 235 -5.36 11.08 2.04
C SER A 235 -5.84 9.64 1.89
N GLY A 236 -6.84 9.46 1.03
CA GLY A 236 -7.17 8.17 0.44
C GLY A 236 -6.53 8.09 -0.95
N ASN A 237 -5.72 7.06 -1.17
CA ASN A 237 -5.10 6.74 -2.44
C ASN A 237 -5.67 5.42 -2.98
N ASN A 238 -5.91 5.37 -4.28
CA ASN A 238 -6.14 4.14 -5.01
C ASN A 238 -5.07 4.01 -6.08
N TYR A 239 -4.36 2.89 -6.09
CA TYR A 239 -3.33 2.56 -7.08
C TYR A 239 -3.80 1.37 -7.90
N ASP A 240 -3.98 1.58 -9.20
CA ASP A 240 -4.38 0.54 -10.15
C ASP A 240 -3.20 0.18 -11.05
N GLY A 241 -2.75 -1.07 -10.96
CA GLY A 241 -1.63 -1.62 -11.70
C GLY A 241 -2.08 -2.33 -12.98
N TYR A 242 -1.43 -2.01 -14.10
CA TYR A 242 -1.66 -2.59 -15.40
C TYR A 242 -0.37 -3.24 -15.90
N SER A 243 -0.42 -4.53 -16.22
CA SER A 243 0.74 -5.28 -16.70
C SER A 243 0.38 -6.11 -17.94
N LYS A 244 1.41 -6.51 -18.70
CA LYS A 244 1.23 -7.41 -19.84
C LYS A 244 0.94 -8.82 -19.31
N ALA A 245 -0.06 -9.49 -19.88
CA ALA A 245 -0.44 -10.84 -19.47
C ALA A 245 0.75 -11.82 -19.53
N THR A 246 1.14 -12.36 -18.39
CA THR A 246 2.12 -13.45 -18.28
C THR A 246 1.41 -14.79 -18.52
N GLY A 247 1.52 -15.30 -19.75
CA GLY A 247 1.01 -16.63 -20.13
C GLY A 247 1.41 -17.02 -21.56
N LYS A 248 1.59 -18.32 -21.82
CA LYS A 248 2.03 -18.87 -23.12
C LYS A 248 1.15 -18.47 -24.32
N LEU A 249 -0.10 -18.05 -24.08
CA LEU A 249 -1.03 -17.57 -25.11
C LEU A 249 -0.89 -16.07 -25.44
N GLY A 250 -0.32 -15.25 -24.54
CA GLY A 250 -0.15 -13.80 -24.74
C GLY A 250 0.98 -13.44 -25.72
N GLN A 251 1.93 -14.35 -25.94
CA GLN A 251 3.03 -14.18 -26.90
C GLN A 251 2.57 -14.26 -28.36
N TYR A 252 1.44 -14.90 -28.66
CA TYR A 252 0.97 -15.13 -30.04
C TYR A 252 0.03 -14.04 -30.57
N PHE A 253 -0.57 -13.20 -29.71
CA PHE A 253 -1.66 -12.28 -30.12
C PHE A 253 -1.41 -10.80 -29.80
N GLY A 254 -0.15 -10.37 -29.63
CA GLY A 254 0.15 -8.96 -29.37
C GLY A 254 -0.49 -8.50 -28.06
N SER A 255 0.11 -8.91 -26.93
CA SER A 255 -0.42 -8.69 -25.59
C SER A 255 -0.77 -7.22 -25.31
N LYS A 256 -2.07 -6.91 -25.27
CA LYS A 256 -2.58 -5.67 -24.67
C LYS A 256 -2.31 -5.71 -23.17
N GLU A 257 -1.89 -4.60 -22.59
CA GLU A 257 -1.77 -4.45 -21.14
C GLU A 257 -3.18 -4.59 -20.51
N GLY A 258 -3.29 -5.43 -19.49
CA GLY A 258 -4.52 -5.70 -18.77
C GLY A 258 -4.41 -5.21 -17.33
N TYR A 259 -5.57 -4.96 -16.71
CA TYR A 259 -5.64 -4.71 -15.28
C TYR A 259 -5.12 -5.92 -14.51
N ALA A 260 -4.16 -5.69 -13.60
CA ALA A 260 -3.52 -6.74 -12.81
C ALA A 260 -3.96 -6.70 -11.34
N TRP A 261 -3.95 -5.51 -10.74
CA TRP A 261 -4.19 -5.36 -9.31
C TRP A 261 -4.65 -3.95 -8.93
N THR A 262 -5.23 -3.85 -7.74
CA THR A 262 -5.57 -2.59 -7.07
C THR A 262 -4.98 -2.62 -5.66
N LEU A 263 -4.47 -1.49 -5.19
CA LEU A 263 -4.13 -1.25 -3.80
C LEU A 263 -4.80 0.03 -3.34
N MET A 264 -5.63 -0.07 -2.30
CA MET A 264 -6.22 1.09 -1.63
C MET A 264 -5.44 1.37 -0.35
N GLU A 265 -5.18 2.65 -0.09
CA GLU A 265 -4.43 3.12 1.07
C GLU A 265 -5.12 4.35 1.68
N TYR A 266 -5.25 4.36 3.00
CA TYR A 266 -5.48 5.58 3.77
C TYR A 266 -4.20 5.96 4.49
N SER A 267 -3.69 7.18 4.29
CA SER A 267 -2.42 7.62 4.86
C SER A 267 -2.55 8.97 5.57
N GLY A 268 -1.72 9.16 6.59
CA GLY A 268 -1.48 10.46 7.21
C GLY A 268 -0.14 11.01 6.73
N LYS A 269 -0.12 12.30 6.37
CA LYS A 269 1.06 13.00 5.88
C LYS A 269 1.33 14.23 6.73
N ILE A 270 2.62 14.53 6.87
CA ILE A 270 3.14 15.78 7.40
C ILE A 270 4.13 16.35 6.41
N GLY A 271 4.26 17.67 6.39
CA GLY A 271 5.18 18.31 5.45
C GLY A 271 5.47 19.75 5.80
N ALA A 272 6.29 20.33 4.95
CA ALA A 272 6.64 21.74 4.98
C ALA A 272 6.73 22.28 3.56
N GLY A 273 6.60 23.59 3.44
CA GLY A 273 6.63 24.23 2.14
C GLY A 273 6.95 25.71 2.19
N ILE A 274 7.08 26.26 0.98
CA ILE A 274 7.35 27.67 0.74
C ILE A 274 6.25 28.24 -0.16
N ARG A 275 5.73 29.40 0.23
CA ARG A 275 4.81 30.27 -0.51
C ARG A 275 5.63 31.35 -1.19
N LEU A 276 5.40 31.56 -2.50
CA LEU A 276 5.96 32.63 -3.31
C LEU A 276 4.85 33.55 -3.84
#